data_AF-A0A9E5VP39-F1
#
_entry.id   AF-A0A9E5VP39-F1
#
_cell.length_a   1.000
_cell.length_b   1.000
_cell.length_c   1.000
_cell.angle_alpha   90.00
_cell.angle_beta   90.00
_cell.angle_gamma   90.00
#
_symmetry.space_group_name_H-M   'P 1'
#
loop_
_entity.id
_entity.type
_entity.pdbx_description
1 polymer ?
#
loop_
_entity_poly.entity_id
_entity_poly.type
_entity_poly.pdbx_seq_one_letter_code
_entity_poly.pdbx_strand_id
1 'polypeptide(L)' 'MKIEINYTDEELQNEIWKPIPFFEGLYEASNLGRLRTCENKTTYTKRHGIRHWQQRILKPKYCVST' A
#
# COMPACT_ATOMS: atom_id res chain seq x y z
N MET A 1 -14.00 -19.97 -1.13
CA MET A 1 -14.96 -18.86 -0.93
C MET A 1 -14.21 -17.57 -1.25
N LYS A 2 -14.57 -16.86 -2.33
CA LYS A 2 -14.00 -15.53 -2.61
C LYS A 2 -14.81 -14.53 -1.81
N ILE A 3 -14.17 -13.84 -0.87
CA ILE A 3 -14.81 -12.73 -0.17
C ILE A 3 -14.56 -11.50 -1.03
N GLU A 4 -15.62 -11.00 -1.66
CA GLU A 4 -15.58 -9.70 -2.34
C GLU A 4 -15.80 -8.63 -1.28
N ILE A 5 -14.73 -7.89 -0.98
CA ILE A 5 -14.78 -6.75 -0.08
C ILE A 5 -15.23 -5.54 -0.89
N ASN A 6 -16.48 -5.13 -0.70
CA ASN A 6 -17.05 -3.93 -1.30
C ASN A 6 -17.13 -2.86 -0.20
N TYR A 7 -16.52 -1.69 -0.45
CA TYR A 7 -16.55 -0.54 0.45
C TYR A 7 -17.54 0.49 -0.09
N THR A 8 -18.21 1.20 0.80
CA THR A 8 -19.03 2.36 0.45
C THR A 8 -18.16 3.58 0.14
N ASP A 9 -18.67 4.53 -0.65
CA ASP A 9 -17.92 5.74 -0.99
C ASP A 9 -17.59 6.58 0.25
N GLU A 10 -18.49 6.60 1.24
CA GLU A 10 -18.30 7.30 2.50
C GLU A 10 -17.16 6.71 3.34
N GLU A 11 -17.02 5.37 3.36
CA GLU A 11 -15.91 4.70 4.05
C GLU A 11 -14.57 5.00 3.38
N LEU A 12 -14.55 5.05 2.05
CA LEU A 12 -13.34 5.38 1.29
C LEU A 12 -12.90 6.84 1.51
N GLN A 13 -13.84 7.78 1.64
CA GLN A 13 -13.53 9.18 1.93
C GLN A 13 -12.99 9.38 3.35
N ASN A 14 -13.50 8.62 4.31
CA ASN A 14 -13.07 8.68 5.72
C ASN A 14 -11.88 7.75 6.03
N GLU A 15 -11.18 7.27 5.00
CA GLU A 15 -10.07 6.34 5.16
C GLU A 15 -8.83 7.03 5.75
N ILE A 16 -8.40 6.56 6.92
CA ILE A 16 -7.23 7.09 7.63
C ILE A 16 -6.02 6.23 7.33
N TRP A 17 -4.94 6.85 6.88
CA TRP A 17 -3.68 6.19 6.56
C TRP A 17 -2.62 6.49 7.61
N LYS A 18 -1.90 5.46 8.05
CA LYS A 18 -0.80 5.58 9.01
C LYS A 18 0.44 4.83 8.52
N PRO A 19 1.65 5.34 8.82
CA PRO A 19 2.88 4.63 8.50
C PRO A 19 2.95 3.31 9.26
N ILE A 20 3.47 2.29 8.59
CA ILE A 20 3.65 0.97 9.20
C ILE A 20 4.97 0.98 9.99
N PRO A 21 4.97 0.56 11.26
CA PRO A 21 6.19 0.48 12.05
C PRO A 21 7.29 -0.31 11.33
N PHE A 22 8.52 0.19 11.38
CA PHE A 22 9.70 -0.37 10.69
C PHE A 22 9.69 -0.26 9.15
N PHE A 23 8.65 0.34 8.56
CA PHE A 23 8.52 0.59 7.13
C PHE A 23 8.13 2.05 6.84
N GLU A 24 8.46 2.95 7.75
CA GLU A 24 8.19 4.38 7.64
C GLU A 24 8.82 4.97 6.37
N GLY A 25 8.07 5.80 5.65
CA GLY A 25 8.48 6.37 4.36
C GLY A 25 8.45 5.39 3.18
N LEU A 26 8.11 4.12 3.42
CA LEU A 26 7.95 3.12 2.36
C LEU A 26 6.49 2.69 2.16
N TYR A 27 5.78 2.41 3.26
CA TYR A 27 4.41 1.89 3.22
C TYR A 27 3.51 2.45 4.33
N GLU A 28 2.22 2.51 4.02
CA GLU A 28 1.16 2.92 4.94
C GLU A 28 0.03 1.90 4.91
N ALA A 29 -0.61 1.74 6.06
CA ALA A 29 -1.81 0.93 6.22
C ALA A 29 -3.01 1.84 6.52
N SER A 30 -4.16 1.50 5.96
CA SER A 30 -5.41 2.16 6.31
C SER A 30 -6.16 1.44 7.42
N ASN A 31 -7.09 2.16 8.07
CA ASN A 31 -8.07 1.58 8.98
C ASN A 31 -8.98 0.54 8.31
N LEU A 32 -9.08 0.52 6.98
CA LEU A 32 -9.82 -0.48 6.20
C LEU A 32 -8.97 -1.71 5.82
N GLY A 33 -7.72 -1.80 6.30
CA GLY A 33 -6.81 -2.92 6.03
C GLY A 33 -6.17 -2.89 4.64
N ARG A 34 -6.32 -1.79 3.89
CA ARG A 34 -5.61 -1.59 2.63
C ARG A 34 -4.17 -1.16 2.89
N LEU A 35 -3.28 -1.57 1.99
CA LEU A 35 -1.88 -1.17 2.01
C LEU A 35 -1.60 -0.24 0.83
N ARG A 36 -0.85 0.83 1.04
CA ARG A 36 -0.35 1.70 -0.04
C ARG A 36 1.12 2.02 0.12
N THR A 37 1.72 2.43 -0.98
CA THR A 37 3.05 3.05 -0.98
C THR A 37 2.99 4.44 -0.35
N CYS A 38 3.96 4.84 0.48
CA CYS A 38 4.06 6.21 0.96
C CYS A 38 4.21 7.22 -0.19
N GLU A 39 3.75 8.44 0.06
CA GLU A 39 4.02 9.57 -0.82
C GLU A 39 5.53 9.82 -0.90
N ASN A 40 6.01 10.17 -2.10
CA ASN A 40 7.43 10.47 -2.37
C ASN A 40 8.41 9.33 -2.05
N LYS A 41 7.95 8.08 -2.02
CA LYS A 41 8.85 6.93 -1.85
C LYS A 41 9.94 6.93 -2.92
N THR A 42 11.19 6.87 -2.46
CA THR A 42 12.36 6.69 -3.30
C THR A 42 13.10 5.41 -2.98
N THR A 43 13.67 4.77 -4.00
CA THR A 43 14.59 3.63 -3.81
C THR A 43 15.88 3.87 -4.56
N TYR A 44 17.02 3.54 -3.96
CA TYR A 44 18.32 3.59 -4.62
C TYR A 44 18.77 2.20 -5.05
N THR A 45 19.35 2.09 -6.25
CA THR A 45 20.10 0.90 -6.68
C THR A 45 21.38 1.31 -7.39
N LYS A 46 22.46 0.54 -7.26
CA LYS A 46 23.74 0.83 -7.93
C LYS A 46 23.59 0.96 -9.46
N ARG A 47 22.70 0.16 -10.06
CA ARG A 47 22.48 0.13 -11.52
C ARG A 47 21.61 1.28 -12.04
N HIS A 48 20.58 1.68 -11.29
CA HIS A 48 19.57 2.63 -11.78
C HIS A 48 19.51 3.95 -11.00
N GLY A 49 20.38 4.15 -10.01
CA GLY A 49 20.35 5.32 -9.16
C GLY A 49 19.06 5.42 -8.34
N ILE A 50 18.58 6.65 -8.13
CA ILE A 50 17.37 6.97 -7.39
C ILE A 50 16.15 6.79 -8.29
N ARG A 51 15.15 6.04 -7.81
CA ARG A 51 13.86 5.86 -8.47
C ARG A 51 12.77 6.46 -7.60
N HIS A 52 11.90 7.27 -8.19
CA HIS A 52 10.70 7.79 -7.54
C HIS A 52 9.52 6.89 -7.86
N TRP A 53 8.74 6.53 -6.84
CA TRP A 53 7.58 5.67 -6.99
C TRP A 53 6.30 6.48 -6.80
N GLN A 54 5.37 6.31 -7.75
CA GLN A 54 4.01 6.82 -7.57
C GLN A 54 3.29 6.06 -6.45
N GLN A 55 2.47 6.79 -5.71
CA GLN A 55 1.59 6.22 -4.70
C GLN A 55 0.57 5.31 -5.35
N ARG A 56 0.40 4.10 -4.80
CA ARG A 56 -0.57 3.12 -5.28
C ARG A 56 -0.99 2.19 -4.16
N ILE A 57 -2.22 1.68 -4.26
CA ILE A 57 -2.72 0.62 -3.39
C ILE A 57 -2.07 -0.70 -3.81
N LEU A 58 -1.49 -1.41 -2.86
CA LEU A 58 -0.87 -2.71 -3.09
C LEU A 58 -1.96 -3.76 -3.23
N LYS A 59 -1.86 -4.56 -4.30
CA LYS A 59 -2.70 -5.75 -4.45
C LYS A 59 -1.97 -6.92 -3.78
N PRO A 60 -2.62 -7.68 -2.89
CA PRO A 60 -2.01 -8.87 -2.32
C PRO A 60 -1.71 -9.84 -3.47
N LYS A 61 -0.44 -10.25 -3.55
CA LYS A 61 -0.08 -11.44 -4.32
C LYS A 61 -0.41 -12.61 -3.41
N TYR A 62 -1.61 -13.15 -3.51
CA TYR A 62 -1.94 -14.38 -2.81
C TYR A 62 -0.90 -15.44 -3.21
N CYS A 63 -0.25 -16.06 -2.23
CA CYS A 63 0.36 -17.36 -2.47
C CYS A 63 -0.82 -18.31 -2.66
N VAL A 64 -1.05 -18.78 -3.89
CA VAL A 64 -1.86 -19.99 -4.04
C VAL A 64 -1.00 -21.10 -3.44
N SER A 65 -1.30 -21.51 -2.21
CA SER A 65 -0.86 -22.80 -1.70
C SER A 65 -1.62 -23.86 -2.48
N THR A 66 -1.06 -24.24 -3.63
CA THR A 66 -1.52 -25.39 -4.42
C THR A 66 -1.35 -26.66 -3.61
#